data_AF-A0A3C0TGE0-F1
#
_entry.id   AF-A0A3C0TGE0-F1
#
_cell.length_a   1.000
_cell.length_b   1.000
_cell.length_c   1.000
_cell.angle_alpha   90.00
_cell.angle_beta   90.00
_cell.angle_gamma   90.00
#
_symmetry.space_group_name_H-M   'P 1'
#
loop_
_entity.id
_entity.type
_entity.pdbx_description
1 polymer ?
#
loop_
_entity_poly.entity_id
_entity_poly.type
_entity_poly.pdbx_seq_one_letter_code
_entity_poly.pdbx_strand_id
1 'polypeptide(L)'
;MLSYHNPTAEERGDQMDNNMIYILFICIIVPMLLMLPLLTGKSRLMMGYMLIGVFACLFAAGVNGYIRSFMGEELYYVTTNLTPMTEEIIKALPILYYAFVFEANKKKLIPLAFAVGVGFAVLENMIILMQNIPTVSIVWAVVRGFASGLMHGICTAFVGYGISFIKTRKKLFVCGTFALLTLSITYHSVFNTLVQSETYKYWGFVLPLSTYIPFVIYIVTTGKLKNTDGGEK
;
A
#
# COMPACT_ATOMS: atom_id res chain seq x y z
N MET A 1 47.39 -5.16 2.61
CA MET A 1 46.93 -3.86 2.06
C MET A 1 45.45 -3.99 1.78
N LEU A 2 44.61 -3.46 2.67
CA LEU A 2 43.18 -3.31 2.39
C LEU A 2 43.06 -2.21 1.32
N SER A 3 42.76 -2.61 0.08
CA SER A 3 42.45 -1.67 -0.99
C SER A 3 41.23 -0.88 -0.57
N TYR A 4 41.41 0.40 -0.27
CA TYR A 4 40.31 1.35 -0.09
C TYR A 4 39.63 1.49 -1.45
N HIS A 5 38.60 0.69 -1.69
CA HIS A 5 37.72 0.85 -2.85
C HIS A 5 36.98 2.17 -2.66
N ASN A 6 37.40 3.20 -3.41
CA ASN A 6 36.67 4.45 -3.46
C ASN A 6 35.44 4.21 -4.34
N PRO A 7 34.21 4.33 -3.79
CA PRO A 7 33.02 4.07 -4.55
C PRO A 7 32.90 5.05 -5.72
N THR A 8 32.56 4.51 -6.88
CA THR A 8 32.27 5.23 -8.12
C THR A 8 31.08 6.19 -7.94
N ALA A 9 30.89 7.15 -8.84
CA ALA A 9 29.80 8.12 -8.74
C ALA A 9 28.41 7.46 -8.78
N GLU A 10 28.28 6.34 -9.48
CA GLU A 10 27.07 5.52 -9.58
C GLU A 10 26.82 4.74 -8.28
N GLU A 11 27.83 4.08 -7.72
CA GLU A 11 27.76 3.45 -6.39
C GLU A 11 27.45 4.47 -5.28
N ARG A 12 27.96 5.70 -5.41
CA ARG A 12 27.68 6.80 -4.48
C ARG A 12 26.24 7.29 -4.62
N GLY A 13 25.69 7.33 -5.84
CA GLY A 13 24.29 7.66 -6.11
C GLY A 13 23.34 6.62 -5.49
N ASP A 14 23.59 5.34 -5.75
CA ASP A 14 22.80 4.23 -5.20
C ASP A 14 22.89 4.17 -3.66
N GLN A 15 24.06 4.44 -3.10
CA GLN A 15 24.25 4.49 -1.64
C GLN A 15 23.52 5.68 -1.01
N MET A 16 23.50 6.84 -1.68
CA MET A 16 22.74 8.02 -1.22
C MET A 16 21.22 7.77 -1.27
N ASP A 17 20.73 7.11 -2.32
CA ASP A 17 19.32 6.74 -2.45
C ASP A 17 18.90 5.72 -1.38
N ASN A 18 19.73 4.72 -1.11
CA ASN A 18 19.48 3.75 -0.05
C ASN A 18 19.46 4.40 1.33
N ASN A 19 20.43 5.26 1.65
CA ASN A 19 20.46 5.99 2.92
C ASN A 19 19.23 6.87 3.09
N MET A 20 18.79 7.55 2.03
CA MET A 20 17.59 8.37 2.04
C MET A 20 16.35 7.55 2.41
N ILE A 21 16.14 6.38 1.80
CA ILE A 21 14.99 5.51 2.11
C ILE A 21 14.95 5.15 3.60
N TYR A 22 16.09 4.74 4.19
CA TYR A 22 16.17 4.41 5.61
C TYR A 22 15.94 5.61 6.52
N ILE A 23 16.45 6.79 6.16
CA ILE A 23 16.21 8.02 6.91
C ILE A 23 14.71 8.35 6.92
N LEU A 24 14.05 8.34 5.76
CA LEU A 24 12.61 8.61 5.66
C LEU A 24 11.80 7.59 6.49
N PHE A 25 12.15 6.31 6.40
CA PHE A 25 11.54 5.25 7.20
C PHE A 25 11.67 5.51 8.71
N ILE A 26 12.87 5.83 9.19
CA ILE A 26 13.12 6.12 10.62
C ILE A 26 12.31 7.34 11.07
N CYS A 27 12.29 8.41 10.26
CA CYS A 27 11.54 9.63 10.54
C CYS A 27 10.02 9.40 10.67
N ILE A 28 9.47 8.38 9.99
CA ILE A 28 8.05 8.01 10.12
C ILE A 28 7.85 7.10 11.33
N ILE A 29 8.63 6.03 11.43
CA ILE A 29 8.40 4.95 12.40
C ILE A 29 8.65 5.41 13.83
N VAL A 30 9.73 6.15 14.10
CA VAL A 30 10.12 6.51 15.48
C VAL A 30 9.03 7.36 16.16
N PRO A 31 8.55 8.48 15.58
CA PRO A 31 7.50 9.27 16.22
C PRO A 31 6.19 8.51 16.41
N MET A 32 5.81 7.68 15.42
CA MET A 32 4.57 6.90 15.51
C MET A 32 4.65 5.76 16.53
N LEU A 33 5.82 5.13 16.70
CA LEU A 33 6.05 4.15 17.75
C LEU A 33 5.98 4.79 19.13
N LEU A 34 6.52 6.00 19.31
CA LEU A 34 6.40 6.76 20.56
C LEU A 34 4.93 7.09 20.88
N MET A 35 4.10 7.32 19.87
CA MET A 35 2.67 7.57 20.05
C MET A 35 1.87 6.30 20.38
N LEU A 36 2.32 5.12 19.92
CA LEU A 36 1.55 3.88 19.99
C LEU A 36 1.07 3.47 21.40
N PRO A 37 1.86 3.61 22.49
CA PRO A 37 1.41 3.32 23.86
C PRO A 37 0.30 4.25 24.36
N LEU A 38 0.22 5.48 23.81
CA LEU A 38 -0.77 6.49 24.21
C LEU A 38 -2.15 6.24 23.57
N LEU A 39 -2.19 5.47 22.48
CA LEU A 39 -3.44 5.13 21.79
C LEU A 39 -4.15 3.97 22.48
N THR A 40 -5.49 3.99 22.45
CA THR A 40 -6.31 2.92 23.04
C THR A 40 -7.21 2.25 22.00
N GLY A 41 -7.59 1.00 22.29
CA GLY A 41 -8.58 0.24 21.53
C GLY A 41 -8.31 0.16 20.02
N LYS A 42 -9.28 0.62 19.23
CA LYS A 42 -9.25 0.54 17.76
C LYS A 42 -8.18 1.43 17.13
N SER A 43 -7.96 2.63 17.65
CA SER A 43 -6.99 3.58 17.10
C SER A 43 -5.56 3.04 17.21
N ARG A 44 -5.21 2.40 18.33
CA ARG A 44 -3.92 1.73 18.50
C ARG A 44 -3.70 0.62 17.48
N LEU A 45 -4.74 -0.19 17.25
CA LEU A 45 -4.67 -1.27 16.27
C LEU A 45 -4.52 -0.72 14.84
N MET A 46 -5.27 0.31 14.47
CA MET A 46 -5.14 0.96 13.16
C MET A 46 -3.75 1.55 12.94
N MET A 47 -3.20 2.25 13.95
CA MET A 47 -1.83 2.78 13.89
C MET A 47 -0.80 1.65 13.75
N GLY A 48 -0.95 0.55 14.50
CA GLY A 48 -0.06 -0.62 14.38
C GLY A 48 -0.07 -1.22 12.96
N TYR A 49 -1.25 -1.34 12.34
CA TYR A 49 -1.36 -1.83 10.96
C TYR A 49 -0.83 -0.83 9.93
N MET A 50 -0.96 0.48 10.18
CA MET A 50 -0.30 1.49 9.36
C MET A 50 1.22 1.35 9.42
N LEU A 51 1.81 1.13 10.61
CA LEU A 51 3.26 0.90 10.76
C LEU A 51 3.73 -0.36 10.04
N ILE A 52 2.93 -1.43 10.09
CA ILE A 52 3.20 -2.64 9.29
C ILE A 52 3.19 -2.29 7.79
N GLY A 53 2.30 -1.42 7.33
CA GLY A 53 2.29 -0.91 5.96
C GLY A 53 3.57 -0.16 5.57
N VAL A 54 4.05 0.72 6.44
CA VAL A 54 5.33 1.45 6.24
C VAL A 54 6.50 0.47 6.13
N PHE A 55 6.54 -0.54 7.00
CA PHE A 55 7.55 -1.60 6.95
C PHE A 55 7.43 -2.46 5.68
N ALA A 56 6.20 -2.81 5.28
CA ALA A 56 5.93 -3.54 4.05
C ALA A 56 6.45 -2.79 2.82
N CYS A 57 6.34 -1.45 2.79
CA CYS A 57 6.90 -0.62 1.72
C CYS A 57 8.43 -0.69 1.69
N LEU A 58 9.09 -0.55 2.84
CA LEU A 58 10.55 -0.68 2.92
C LEU A 58 11.02 -2.07 2.42
N PHE A 59 10.34 -3.12 2.86
CA PHE A 59 10.64 -4.49 2.45
C PHE A 59 10.41 -4.70 0.94
N ALA A 60 9.29 -4.21 0.42
CA ALA A 60 8.96 -4.30 -1.01
C ALA A 60 9.95 -3.52 -1.87
N ALA A 61 10.37 -2.33 -1.45
CA ALA A 61 11.40 -1.55 -2.14
C ALA A 61 12.71 -2.33 -2.27
N GLY A 62 13.13 -3.02 -1.20
CA GLY A 62 14.30 -3.91 -1.25
C GLY A 62 14.12 -5.08 -2.22
N VAL A 63 12.99 -5.79 -2.14
CA VAL A 63 12.67 -6.91 -3.04
C VAL A 63 12.63 -6.45 -4.50
N ASN A 64 11.98 -5.33 -4.78
CA ASN A 64 11.88 -4.75 -6.12
C ASN A 64 13.22 -4.26 -6.66
N GLY A 65 14.10 -3.76 -5.79
CA GLY A 65 15.48 -3.44 -6.14
C GLY A 65 16.26 -4.65 -6.65
N TYR A 66 16.13 -5.80 -5.97
CA TYR A 66 16.72 -7.06 -6.44
C TYR A 66 16.08 -7.55 -7.74
N ILE A 67 14.75 -7.53 -7.86
CA ILE A 67 14.08 -7.97 -9.10
C ILE A 67 14.56 -7.12 -10.29
N ARG A 68 14.64 -5.81 -10.11
CA ARG A 68 15.14 -4.90 -11.15
C ARG A 68 16.57 -5.25 -11.56
N SER A 69 17.46 -5.52 -10.61
CA SER A 69 18.86 -5.86 -10.93
C SER A 69 19.00 -7.21 -11.63
N PHE A 70 18.13 -8.18 -11.33
CA PHE A 70 18.16 -9.50 -11.98
C PHE A 70 17.52 -9.55 -13.37
N MET A 71 16.43 -8.81 -13.61
CA MET A 71 15.67 -8.96 -14.85
C MET A 71 16.26 -8.18 -16.03
N GLY A 72 17.03 -7.11 -15.80
CA GLY A 72 17.61 -6.29 -16.88
C GLY A 72 16.58 -5.60 -17.78
N GLU A 73 15.31 -5.58 -17.35
CA GLU A 73 14.18 -5.00 -18.07
C GLU A 73 14.11 -3.47 -17.90
N GLU A 74 13.39 -2.81 -18.81
CA GLU A 74 13.17 -1.37 -18.72
C GLU A 74 12.45 -0.97 -17.43
N LEU A 75 12.88 0.15 -16.84
CA LEU A 75 12.34 0.66 -15.57
C LEU A 75 10.81 0.78 -15.61
N TYR A 76 10.26 1.26 -16.73
CA TYR A 76 8.81 1.39 -16.91
C TYR A 76 8.08 0.05 -16.84
N TYR A 77 8.62 -1.01 -17.45
CA TYR A 77 8.01 -2.35 -17.40
C TYR A 77 8.00 -2.89 -15.96
N VAL A 78 9.12 -2.74 -15.25
CA VAL A 78 9.25 -3.19 -13.86
C VAL A 78 8.25 -2.46 -12.96
N THR A 79 8.18 -1.13 -13.03
CA THR A 79 7.33 -0.31 -12.14
C THR A 79 5.83 -0.45 -12.42
N THR A 80 5.44 -0.84 -13.65
CA THR A 80 4.03 -1.02 -14.03
C THR A 80 3.53 -2.44 -13.89
N ASN A 81 4.39 -3.46 -13.99
CA ASN A 81 3.98 -4.87 -13.94
C ASN A 81 4.49 -5.58 -12.69
N LEU A 82 5.80 -5.58 -12.46
CA LEU A 82 6.42 -6.41 -11.42
C LEU A 82 6.30 -5.79 -10.02
N THR A 83 6.52 -4.48 -9.91
CA THR A 83 6.40 -3.76 -8.65
C THR A 83 4.99 -3.90 -8.05
N PRO A 84 3.88 -3.65 -8.78
CA PRO A 84 2.54 -3.91 -8.24
C PRO A 84 2.33 -5.34 -7.76
N MET A 85 2.87 -6.34 -8.46
CA MET A 85 2.76 -7.74 -8.06
C MET A 85 3.37 -7.99 -6.68
N THR A 86 4.61 -7.58 -6.46
CA THR A 86 5.29 -7.82 -5.18
C THR A 86 4.64 -7.03 -4.05
N GLU A 87 4.26 -5.79 -4.30
CA GLU A 87 3.71 -4.89 -3.28
C GLU A 87 2.35 -5.36 -2.78
N GLU A 88 1.45 -5.76 -3.69
CA GLU A 88 0.14 -6.28 -3.28
C GLU A 88 0.26 -7.61 -2.52
N ILE A 89 1.19 -8.49 -2.94
CA ILE A 89 1.45 -9.75 -2.22
C ILE A 89 1.94 -9.45 -0.81
N ILE A 90 2.94 -8.58 -0.66
CA ILE A 90 3.52 -8.23 0.65
C ILE A 90 2.47 -7.57 1.55
N LYS A 91 1.67 -6.63 1.02
CA LYS A 91 0.60 -5.97 1.78
C LYS A 91 -0.52 -6.92 2.21
N ALA A 92 -0.80 -7.96 1.45
CA ALA A 92 -1.82 -8.94 1.80
C ALA A 92 -1.42 -9.86 2.96
N LEU A 93 -0.12 -10.13 3.16
CA LEU A 93 0.39 -11.02 4.21
C LEU A 93 -0.11 -10.65 5.63
N PRO A 94 0.04 -9.41 6.14
CA PRO A 94 -0.44 -9.07 7.48
C PRO A 94 -1.97 -9.16 7.62
N ILE A 95 -2.70 -8.99 6.52
CA ILE A 95 -4.16 -9.07 6.49
C ILE A 95 -4.63 -10.52 6.52
N LEU A 96 -3.99 -11.39 5.74
CA LEU A 96 -4.18 -12.83 5.79
C LEU A 96 -3.84 -13.37 7.18
N TYR A 97 -2.69 -12.97 7.74
CA TYR A 97 -2.29 -13.35 9.09
C TYR A 97 -3.36 -12.99 10.12
N TYR A 98 -3.85 -11.74 10.11
CA TYR A 98 -4.91 -11.32 11.02
C TYR A 98 -6.18 -12.16 10.86
N ALA A 99 -6.61 -12.33 9.61
CA ALA A 99 -7.81 -13.09 9.29
C ALA A 99 -7.70 -14.54 9.74
N PHE A 100 -6.53 -15.17 9.64
CA PHE A 100 -6.31 -16.57 10.04
C PHE A 100 -6.23 -16.75 11.55
N VAL A 101 -5.43 -15.93 12.23
CA VAL A 101 -5.09 -16.10 13.66
C VAL A 101 -6.18 -15.55 14.58
N PHE A 102 -6.84 -14.45 14.20
CA PHE A 102 -7.80 -13.77 15.07
C PHE A 102 -9.24 -13.96 14.59
N GLU A 103 -9.73 -13.09 13.70
CA GLU A 103 -11.10 -13.15 13.20
C GLU A 103 -11.19 -12.58 11.79
N ALA A 104 -12.15 -13.09 11.02
CA ALA A 104 -12.42 -12.62 9.66
C ALA A 104 -13.55 -11.60 9.57
N ASN A 105 -13.74 -10.76 10.60
CA ASN A 105 -14.83 -9.79 10.62
C ASN A 105 -14.55 -8.60 9.71
N LYS A 106 -15.39 -8.41 8.69
CA LYS A 106 -15.31 -7.27 7.76
C LYS A 106 -15.25 -5.89 8.43
N LYS A 107 -15.92 -5.69 9.56
CA LYS A 107 -15.92 -4.42 10.30
C LYS A 107 -14.55 -4.06 10.91
N LYS A 108 -13.68 -5.06 11.12
CA LYS A 108 -12.30 -4.87 11.59
C LYS A 108 -11.30 -4.97 10.44
N LEU A 109 -11.44 -5.97 9.58
CA LEU A 109 -10.49 -6.24 8.49
C LEU A 109 -10.38 -5.10 7.48
N ILE A 110 -11.51 -4.51 7.06
CA ILE A 110 -11.48 -3.44 6.05
C ILE A 110 -10.68 -2.23 6.56
N PRO A 111 -10.96 -1.66 7.76
CA PRO A 111 -10.14 -0.58 8.30
C PRO A 111 -8.66 -0.91 8.50
N LEU A 112 -8.33 -2.13 8.96
CA LEU A 112 -6.94 -2.54 9.17
C LEU A 112 -6.19 -2.71 7.85
N ALA A 113 -6.84 -3.29 6.86
CA ALA A 113 -6.31 -3.43 5.51
C ALA A 113 -6.11 -2.08 4.84
N PHE A 114 -7.08 -1.18 4.97
CA PHE A 114 -6.93 0.19 4.49
C PHE A 114 -5.76 0.92 5.18
N ALA A 115 -5.59 0.73 6.50
CA ALA A 115 -4.46 1.30 7.24
C ALA A 115 -3.09 0.78 6.75
N VAL A 116 -2.95 -0.52 6.46
CA VAL A 116 -1.73 -1.08 5.84
C VAL A 116 -1.45 -0.40 4.49
N GLY A 117 -2.47 -0.30 3.63
CA GLY A 117 -2.33 0.35 2.33
C GLY A 117 -1.90 1.82 2.44
N VAL A 118 -2.51 2.59 3.35
CA VAL A 118 -2.13 3.98 3.60
C VAL A 118 -0.72 4.10 4.15
N GLY A 119 -0.34 3.26 5.11
CA GLY A 119 1.02 3.24 5.66
C GLY A 119 2.07 2.93 4.58
N PHE A 120 1.76 1.99 3.70
CA PHE A 120 2.62 1.68 2.54
C PHE A 120 2.79 2.90 1.64
N ALA A 121 1.68 3.55 1.28
CA ALA A 121 1.68 4.73 0.43
C ALA A 121 2.45 5.91 1.05
N VAL A 122 2.46 6.07 2.37
CA VAL A 122 3.20 7.16 3.03
C VAL A 122 4.68 7.11 2.69
N LEU A 123 5.32 5.95 2.88
CA LEU A 123 6.75 5.82 2.60
C LEU A 123 7.02 5.86 1.09
N GLU A 124 6.24 5.14 0.29
CA GLU A 124 6.41 5.12 -1.16
C GLU A 124 6.32 6.51 -1.77
N ASN A 125 5.31 7.30 -1.37
CA ASN A 125 5.15 8.65 -1.87
C ASN A 125 6.33 9.54 -1.47
N MET A 126 6.84 9.42 -0.25
CA MET A 126 8.01 10.18 0.18
C MET A 126 9.25 9.83 -0.64
N ILE A 127 9.50 8.54 -0.89
CA ILE A 127 10.64 8.09 -1.71
C ILE A 127 10.55 8.69 -3.12
N ILE A 128 9.41 8.52 -3.80
CA ILE A 128 9.23 8.99 -5.18
C ILE A 128 9.31 10.52 -5.26
N LEU A 129 8.75 11.24 -4.29
CA LEU A 129 8.83 12.70 -4.27
C LEU A 129 10.25 13.20 -4.03
N MET A 130 11.00 12.55 -3.14
CA MET A 130 12.38 12.94 -2.86
C MET A 130 13.31 12.65 -4.05
N GLN A 131 13.13 11.52 -4.74
CA GLN A 131 13.88 11.19 -5.94
C GLN A 131 13.61 12.17 -7.10
N ASN A 132 12.47 12.84 -7.10
CA ASN A 132 12.05 13.77 -8.15
C ASN A 132 11.93 15.22 -7.66
N ILE A 133 12.57 15.58 -6.54
CA ILE A 133 12.45 16.90 -5.93
C ILE A 133 12.76 18.09 -6.87
N PRO A 134 13.68 18.01 -7.85
CA PRO A 134 13.98 19.14 -8.74
C PRO A 134 12.89 19.40 -9.79
N THR A 135 12.05 18.40 -10.08
CA THR A 135 11.11 18.41 -11.22
C THR A 135 9.65 18.42 -10.78
N VAL A 136 9.38 18.17 -9.51
CA VAL A 136 8.02 18.03 -8.96
C VAL A 136 7.49 19.35 -8.41
N SER A 137 6.24 19.69 -8.77
CA SER A 137 5.49 20.78 -8.14
C SER A 137 4.74 20.32 -6.88
N ILE A 138 4.49 21.25 -5.96
CA ILE A 138 3.70 20.97 -4.73
C ILE A 138 2.31 20.44 -5.08
N VAL A 139 1.66 21.00 -6.11
CA VAL A 139 0.34 20.56 -6.56
C VAL A 139 0.40 19.11 -7.02
N TRP A 140 1.42 18.74 -7.79
CA TRP A 140 1.61 17.36 -8.21
C TRP A 140 1.84 16.42 -7.03
N ALA A 141 2.65 16.84 -6.06
CA ALA A 141 2.92 16.07 -4.85
C ALA A 141 1.63 15.77 -4.06
N VAL A 142 0.77 16.77 -3.90
CA VAL A 142 -0.53 16.63 -3.20
C VAL A 142 -1.46 15.68 -3.96
N VAL A 143 -1.62 15.90 -5.27
CA VAL A 143 -2.52 15.08 -6.11
C VAL A 143 -2.04 13.63 -6.14
N ARG A 144 -0.75 13.39 -6.36
CA ARG A 144 -0.17 12.05 -6.36
C ARG A 144 -0.30 11.40 -5.00
N GLY A 145 0.09 12.10 -3.93
CA GLY A 145 0.03 11.56 -2.57
C GLY A 145 -1.37 11.13 -2.17
N PHE A 146 -2.38 11.93 -2.52
CA PHE A 146 -3.77 11.58 -2.28
C PHE A 146 -4.26 10.40 -3.14
N ALA A 147 -3.99 10.43 -4.45
CA ALA A 147 -4.44 9.40 -5.37
C ALA A 147 -3.77 8.04 -5.09
N SER A 148 -2.44 8.00 -4.92
CA SER A 148 -1.69 6.79 -4.53
C SER A 148 -2.15 6.30 -3.16
N GLY A 149 -2.29 7.19 -2.17
CA GLY A 149 -2.80 6.84 -0.84
C GLY A 149 -4.15 6.13 -0.88
N LEU A 150 -5.09 6.65 -1.67
CA LEU A 150 -6.38 6.00 -1.91
C LEU A 150 -6.22 4.67 -2.65
N MET A 151 -5.40 4.63 -3.71
CA MET A 151 -5.15 3.43 -4.49
C MET A 151 -4.66 2.28 -3.61
N HIS A 152 -3.56 2.45 -2.87
CA HIS A 152 -3.02 1.40 -2.02
C HIS A 152 -4.00 1.03 -0.89
N GLY A 153 -4.68 2.02 -0.31
CA GLY A 153 -5.71 1.81 0.71
C GLY A 153 -6.85 0.91 0.21
N ILE A 154 -7.40 1.21 -0.96
CA ILE A 154 -8.51 0.47 -1.58
C ILE A 154 -8.07 -0.93 -2.01
N CYS A 155 -6.93 -1.05 -2.68
CA CYS A 155 -6.34 -2.32 -3.10
C CYS A 155 -6.27 -3.30 -1.92
N THR A 156 -5.66 -2.86 -0.83
CA THR A 156 -5.51 -3.67 0.38
C THR A 156 -6.86 -3.92 1.04
N ALA A 157 -7.74 -2.91 1.08
CA ALA A 157 -9.09 -3.04 1.62
C ALA A 157 -9.97 -4.04 0.85
N PHE A 158 -9.82 -4.17 -0.47
CA PHE A 158 -10.50 -5.18 -1.26
C PHE A 158 -10.07 -6.59 -0.89
N VAL A 159 -8.77 -6.79 -0.66
CA VAL A 159 -8.23 -8.06 -0.15
C VAL A 159 -8.83 -8.36 1.23
N GLY A 160 -8.82 -7.39 2.15
CA GLY A 160 -9.43 -7.55 3.49
C GLY A 160 -10.93 -7.82 3.46
N TYR A 161 -11.68 -7.12 2.59
CA TYR A 161 -13.10 -7.35 2.34
C TYR A 161 -13.31 -8.78 1.82
N GLY A 162 -12.66 -9.14 0.72
CA GLY A 162 -12.88 -10.42 0.08
C GLY A 162 -12.49 -11.63 0.96
N ILE A 163 -11.39 -11.55 1.72
CA ILE A 163 -11.00 -12.58 2.70
C ILE A 163 -12.12 -12.80 3.75
N SER A 164 -12.78 -11.72 4.19
CA SER A 164 -13.87 -11.82 5.18
C SER A 164 -15.06 -12.66 4.67
N PHE A 165 -15.34 -12.65 3.36
CA PHE A 165 -16.38 -13.49 2.75
C PHE A 165 -15.85 -14.90 2.48
N ILE A 166 -14.66 -14.99 1.90
CA ILE A 166 -14.13 -16.23 1.35
C ILE A 166 -13.68 -17.19 2.45
N LYS A 167 -13.25 -16.70 3.63
CA LYS A 167 -12.94 -17.57 4.79
C LYS A 167 -14.14 -18.44 5.21
N THR A 168 -15.37 -17.98 4.98
CA THR A 168 -16.57 -18.78 5.28
C THR A 168 -16.76 -19.95 4.31
N ARG A 169 -16.07 -19.95 3.16
CA ARG A 169 -16.19 -20.93 2.07
C ARG A 169 -14.83 -21.60 1.78
N LYS A 170 -14.45 -22.57 2.63
CA LYS A 170 -13.14 -23.27 2.57
C LYS A 170 -12.71 -23.75 1.16
N LYS A 171 -13.64 -24.25 0.34
CA LYS A 171 -13.34 -24.74 -1.02
C LYS A 171 -12.92 -23.64 -2.01
N LEU A 172 -13.37 -22.42 -1.80
CA LEU A 172 -13.06 -21.26 -2.65
C LEU A 172 -11.94 -20.41 -2.06
N PHE A 173 -11.32 -20.83 -0.96
CA PHE A 173 -10.38 -19.97 -0.26
C PHE A 173 -9.17 -19.60 -1.11
N VAL A 174 -8.47 -20.60 -1.63
CA VAL A 174 -7.26 -20.39 -2.44
C VAL A 174 -7.59 -19.65 -3.74
N CYS A 175 -8.58 -20.14 -4.49
CA CYS A 175 -8.99 -19.53 -5.76
C CYS A 175 -9.52 -18.09 -5.56
N GLY A 176 -10.28 -17.87 -4.50
CA GLY A 176 -10.84 -16.58 -4.14
C GLY A 176 -9.77 -15.57 -3.71
N THR A 177 -8.83 -15.98 -2.86
CA THR A 177 -7.69 -15.13 -2.49
C THR A 177 -6.82 -14.80 -3.70
N PHE A 178 -6.56 -15.77 -4.57
CA PHE A 178 -5.83 -15.53 -5.82
C PHE A 178 -6.57 -14.52 -6.71
N ALA A 179 -7.88 -14.66 -6.91
CA ALA A 179 -8.67 -13.73 -7.70
C ALA A 179 -8.65 -12.29 -7.11
N LEU A 180 -8.73 -12.14 -5.79
CA LEU A 180 -8.65 -10.84 -5.13
C LEU A 180 -7.26 -10.21 -5.27
N LEU A 181 -6.20 -10.99 -5.12
CA LEU A 181 -4.83 -10.52 -5.31
C LEU A 181 -4.60 -10.08 -6.75
N THR A 182 -4.97 -10.90 -7.73
CA THR A 182 -4.84 -10.55 -9.15
C THR A 182 -5.64 -9.29 -9.49
N LEU A 183 -6.84 -9.11 -8.93
CA LEU A 183 -7.62 -7.90 -9.10
C LEU A 183 -6.91 -6.67 -8.51
N SER A 184 -6.35 -6.80 -7.31
CA SER A 184 -5.57 -5.74 -6.64
C SER A 184 -4.34 -5.34 -7.46
N ILE A 185 -3.58 -6.34 -7.91
CA ILE A 185 -2.38 -6.17 -8.74
C ILE A 185 -2.75 -5.46 -10.04
N THR A 186 -3.77 -5.94 -10.75
CA THR A 186 -4.22 -5.35 -12.02
C THR A 186 -4.63 -3.90 -11.81
N TYR A 187 -5.39 -3.60 -10.75
CA TYR A 187 -5.83 -2.24 -10.45
C TYR A 187 -4.64 -1.31 -10.19
N HIS A 188 -3.67 -1.76 -9.40
CA HIS A 188 -2.45 -1.01 -9.13
C HIS A 188 -1.60 -0.83 -10.39
N SER A 189 -1.38 -1.88 -11.19
CA SER A 189 -0.68 -1.81 -12.48
C SER A 189 -1.32 -0.79 -13.42
N VAL A 190 -2.65 -0.78 -13.54
CA VAL A 190 -3.37 0.22 -14.34
C VAL A 190 -3.13 1.62 -13.81
N PHE A 191 -3.21 1.83 -12.49
CA PHE A 191 -2.89 3.13 -11.88
C PHE A 191 -1.46 3.58 -12.21
N ASN A 192 -0.46 2.73 -12.00
CA ASN A 192 0.94 3.05 -12.28
C ASN A 192 1.19 3.33 -13.76
N THR A 193 0.55 2.58 -14.65
CA THR A 193 0.62 2.78 -16.11
C THR A 193 0.07 4.16 -16.49
N LEU A 194 -1.09 4.53 -15.94
CA LEU A 194 -1.74 5.80 -16.23
C LEU A 194 -0.94 6.98 -15.66
N VAL A 195 -0.51 6.93 -14.40
CA VAL A 195 0.20 8.04 -13.74
C VAL A 195 1.59 8.30 -14.35
N GLN A 196 2.25 7.26 -14.87
CA GLN A 196 3.54 7.37 -15.56
C GLN A 196 3.38 7.71 -17.06
N SER A 197 2.15 7.73 -17.60
CA SER A 197 1.89 8.14 -18.99
C SER A 197 1.84 9.66 -19.12
N GLU A 198 2.48 10.21 -20.15
CA GLU A 198 2.41 11.66 -20.44
C GLU A 198 0.99 12.11 -20.84
N THR A 199 0.27 11.29 -21.60
CA THR A 199 -1.05 11.65 -22.15
C THR A 199 -2.19 11.36 -21.18
N TYR A 200 -2.12 10.26 -20.43
CA TYR A 200 -3.25 9.75 -19.63
C TYR A 200 -3.10 9.94 -18.12
N LYS A 201 -2.09 10.68 -17.67
CA LYS A 201 -1.78 10.96 -16.26
C LYS A 201 -2.98 11.34 -15.40
N TYR A 202 -3.83 12.22 -15.91
CA TYR A 202 -5.01 12.70 -15.19
C TYR A 202 -6.03 11.60 -14.91
N TRP A 203 -6.19 10.64 -15.83
CA TRP A 203 -7.06 9.48 -15.61
C TRP A 203 -6.54 8.57 -14.49
N GLY A 204 -5.21 8.47 -14.35
CA GLY A 204 -4.58 7.78 -13.23
C GLY A 204 -4.98 8.37 -11.89
N PHE A 205 -5.02 9.70 -11.76
CA PHE A 205 -5.43 10.36 -10.51
C PHE A 205 -6.94 10.28 -10.24
N VAL A 206 -7.78 10.19 -11.26
CA VAL A 206 -9.24 10.05 -11.13
C VAL A 206 -9.65 8.61 -10.77
N LEU A 207 -8.88 7.61 -11.18
CA LEU A 207 -9.21 6.19 -10.98
C LEU A 207 -9.45 5.81 -9.50
N PRO A 208 -8.55 6.13 -8.53
CA PRO A 208 -8.79 5.83 -7.12
C PRO A 208 -10.00 6.56 -6.54
N LEU A 209 -10.28 7.78 -7.01
CA LEU A 209 -11.44 8.55 -6.58
C LEU A 209 -12.75 7.90 -7.04
N SER A 210 -12.80 7.43 -8.29
CA SER A 210 -14.00 6.84 -8.87
C SER A 210 -14.39 5.51 -8.22
N THR A 211 -13.43 4.78 -7.65
CA THR A 211 -13.70 3.54 -6.90
C THR A 211 -13.91 3.77 -5.40
N TYR A 212 -13.19 4.74 -4.79
CA TYR A 212 -13.32 5.04 -3.37
C TYR A 212 -14.71 5.54 -2.99
N ILE A 213 -15.26 6.49 -3.77
CA ILE A 213 -16.53 7.14 -3.46
C ILE A 213 -17.67 6.10 -3.39
N PRO A 214 -17.90 5.24 -4.41
CA PRO A 214 -18.89 4.17 -4.33
C PRO A 214 -18.64 3.20 -3.17
N PHE A 215 -17.37 2.85 -2.91
CA PHE A 215 -17.01 1.93 -1.83
C PHE A 215 -17.40 2.47 -0.46
N VAL A 216 -17.12 3.75 -0.18
CA VAL A 216 -17.52 4.42 1.06
C VAL A 216 -19.04 4.52 1.15
N ILE A 217 -19.72 4.93 0.08
CA ILE A 217 -21.18 5.01 0.04
C ILE A 217 -21.80 3.64 0.38
N TYR A 218 -21.28 2.57 -0.22
CA TYR A 218 -21.73 1.20 0.05
C TYR A 218 -21.54 0.80 1.52
N ILE A 219 -20.36 1.08 2.11
CA ILE A 219 -20.10 0.77 3.52
C ILE A 219 -21.02 1.56 4.45
N VAL A 220 -21.23 2.86 4.18
CA VAL A 220 -22.06 3.72 5.03
C VAL A 220 -23.53 3.33 4.93
N THR A 221 -24.05 3.08 3.73
CA THR A 221 -25.45 2.69 3.51
C THR A 221 -25.75 1.32 4.10
N THR A 222 -24.91 0.31 3.85
CA THR A 222 -25.08 -1.03 4.45
C THR A 222 -24.83 -1.06 5.95
N GLY A 223 -24.01 -0.14 6.48
CA GLY A 223 -23.82 0.07 7.92
C GLY A 223 -25.04 0.69 8.60
N LYS A 224 -25.70 1.67 7.96
CA LYS A 224 -26.93 2.30 8.46
C LYS A 224 -28.14 1.36 8.41
N LEU A 225 -28.27 0.57 7.34
CA LEU A 225 -29.36 -0.41 7.18
C LEU A 225 -29.34 -1.54 8.23
N LYS A 226 -28.22 -1.73 8.94
CA LYS A 226 -28.12 -2.76 10.00
C LYS A 226 -28.41 -2.24 11.41
N ASN A 227 -28.63 -0.94 11.58
CA ASN A 227 -28.93 -0.31 12.88
C ASN A 227 -30.41 0.05 13.05
N THR A 228 -31.26 -0.16 12.03
CA THR A 228 -32.70 0.12 12.09
C THR A 228 -33.57 -1.08 12.48
N ASP A 229 -33.02 -2.29 12.61
CA ASP A 229 -33.79 -3.52 12.91
C ASP A 229 -33.51 -4.07 14.32
N GLY A 230 -33.28 -3.19 15.31
CA GLY A 230 -32.91 -3.59 16.68
C GLY A 230 -33.56 -2.78 17.78
N GLY A 231 -34.70 -2.14 17.51
CA GLY A 231 -35.46 -1.38 18.49
C GLY A 231 -36.92 -1.78 18.48
N GLU A 232 -37.24 -2.97 18.98
CA GLU A 232 -38.57 -3.23 19.53
C GLU A 232 -38.50 -4.33 20.62
N LYS A 233 -38.90 -3.90 21.82
CA LYS A 233 -39.26 -4.65 23.04
C LYS A 233 -38.12 -5.05 23.99
#